data_AF-A0A352GK60-F1
#
_entry.id   AF-A0A352GK60-F1
#
_cell.length_a   1.000
_cell.length_b   1.000
_cell.length_c   1.000
_cell.angle_alpha   90.00
_cell.angle_beta   90.00
_cell.angle_gamma   90.00
#
_symmetry.space_group_name_H-M   'P 1'
#
loop_
_entity.id
_entity.type
_entity.pdbx_description
1 polymer ?
#
loop_
_entity_poly.entity_id
_entity_poly.type
_entity_poly.pdbx_seq_one_letter_code
_entity_poly.pdbx_strand_id
1 'polypeptide(L)'
;WDQPWELPLPSPATLGAIIGLAAFGTALAYIVFFRLLVSAGASNVMLVTLLIPVTAVALGVLFLGETVHPRELAGAAVIGLGLVFIDGRLPRRLGLAGRPGP
;
A
#
# COMPACT_ATOMS: atom_id res chain seq x y z
N TRP A 1 33.73 -7.49 13.69
CA TRP A 1 32.94 -8.52 13.00
C TRP A 1 31.96 -9.04 14.03
N ASP A 2 30.74 -8.53 14.01
CA ASP A 2 29.68 -9.04 14.89
C ASP A 2 29.42 -10.51 14.54
N GLN A 3 29.29 -11.37 15.56
CA GLN A 3 29.02 -12.81 15.40
C GLN A 3 27.53 -13.06 15.66
N PRO A 4 26.64 -12.85 14.67
CA PRO A 4 25.19 -12.92 14.87
C PRO A 4 24.67 -14.30 15.29
N TRP A 5 25.47 -15.36 15.13
CA TRP A 5 25.16 -16.72 15.58
C TRP A 5 25.41 -16.97 17.07
N GLU A 6 26.11 -16.06 17.77
CA GLU A 6 26.28 -16.11 19.24
C GLU A 6 25.13 -15.41 19.98
N LEU A 7 24.17 -14.83 19.27
CA LEU A 7 23.03 -14.14 19.88
C LEU A 7 22.14 -15.13 20.63
N PRO A 8 21.70 -14.80 21.86
CA PRO A 8 20.75 -15.62 22.61
C PRO A 8 19.45 -15.75 21.82
N LEU A 9 18.78 -16.90 22.00
CA LEU A 9 17.51 -17.18 21.33
C LEU A 9 16.52 -16.02 21.54
N PRO A 10 15.81 -15.58 20.48
CA PRO A 10 14.88 -14.47 20.58
C PRO A 10 13.80 -14.76 21.61
N SER A 11 13.37 -13.71 22.33
CA SER A 11 12.33 -13.86 23.35
C SER A 11 11.03 -14.42 22.76
N PRO A 12 10.20 -15.13 23.56
CA PRO A 12 8.89 -15.58 23.12
C PRO A 12 8.00 -14.44 22.60
N ALA A 13 8.14 -13.23 23.15
CA ALA A 13 7.45 -12.04 22.68
C ALA A 13 7.88 -11.63 21.26
N THR A 14 9.18 -11.70 20.96
CA THR A 14 9.72 -11.45 19.61
C THR A 14 9.19 -12.48 18.61
N LEU A 15 9.17 -13.76 18.99
CA LEU A 15 8.60 -14.81 18.14
C LEU A 15 7.10 -14.60 17.91
N GLY A 16 6.36 -14.22 18.95
CA GLY A 16 4.94 -13.86 18.84
C GLY A 16 4.70 -12.68 17.90
N ALA A 17 5.53 -11.63 17.98
CA ALA A 17 5.45 -10.49 17.08
C ALA A 17 5.72 -10.86 15.61
N ILE A 18 6.70 -11.73 15.36
CA ILE A 18 7.01 -12.24 14.01
C ILE A 18 5.83 -13.05 13.47
N ILE A 19 5.25 -13.94 14.27
CA ILE A 19 4.09 -14.75 13.87
C ILE A 19 2.89 -13.83 13.57
N GLY A 20 2.63 -12.85 14.43
CA GLY A 20 1.57 -11.87 14.22
C GLY A 20 1.77 -11.09 12.92
N LEU A 21 2.97 -10.58 12.68
CA LEU A 21 3.30 -9.88 11.43
C LEU A 21 3.13 -10.78 10.20
N ALA A 22 3.62 -12.01 10.24
CA ALA A 22 3.51 -12.95 9.12
C ALA A 22 2.04 -13.33 8.84
N ALA A 23 1.26 -13.58 9.89
CA ALA A 23 -0.14 -13.97 9.75
C ALA A 23 -1.02 -12.81 9.26
N PHE A 24 -0.95 -11.64 9.92
CA PHE A 24 -1.84 -10.52 9.63
C PHE A 24 -1.31 -9.59 8.53
N GLY A 25 -0.03 -9.24 8.59
CA GLY A 25 0.61 -8.33 7.63
C GLY A 25 0.85 -8.94 6.26
N THR A 26 1.01 -10.27 6.18
CA THR A 26 1.34 -10.96 4.93
C THR A 26 0.25 -11.95 4.51
N ALA A 27 0.05 -13.03 5.26
CA ALA A 27 -0.80 -14.13 4.81
C ALA A 27 -2.27 -13.69 4.62
N LEU A 28 -2.86 -13.04 5.63
CA LEU A 28 -4.24 -12.55 5.56
C LEU A 28 -4.40 -11.49 4.46
N ALA A 29 -3.47 -10.52 4.40
CA ALA A 29 -3.48 -9.48 3.39
C ALA A 29 -3.44 -10.06 1.96
N TYR A 30 -2.60 -11.07 1.73
CA TYR A 30 -2.51 -11.75 0.43
C TYR A 30 -3.74 -12.59 0.12
N ILE A 31 -4.35 -13.27 1.09
CA ILE A 31 -5.62 -13.97 0.87
C ILE A 31 -6.69 -12.98 0.39
N VAL A 32 -6.82 -11.82 1.04
CA VAL A 32 -7.75 -10.76 0.62
C VAL A 32 -7.39 -10.27 -0.79
N PHE A 33 -6.12 -9.98 -1.06
CA PHE A 33 -5.66 -9.55 -2.37
C PHE A 33 -6.01 -10.54 -3.48
N PHE A 34 -5.73 -11.84 -3.30
CA PHE A 34 -6.05 -12.86 -4.28
C PHE A 34 -7.55 -13.06 -4.45
N ARG A 35 -8.34 -12.95 -3.37
CA ARG A 35 -9.81 -12.99 -3.47
C ARG A 35 -10.35 -11.81 -4.27
N LEU A 36 -9.82 -10.60 -4.06
CA LEU A 36 -10.18 -9.41 -4.84
C LEU A 36 -9.76 -9.53 -6.31
N LEU A 37 -8.58 -10.10 -6.56
CA LEU A 37 -8.10 -10.38 -7.91
C LEU A 37 -9.05 -11.30 -8.67
N VAL A 38 -9.53 -12.36 -8.01
CA VAL A 38 -10.45 -13.33 -8.62
C VAL A 38 -11.88 -12.76 -8.76
N SER A 39 -12.37 -12.02 -7.76
CA SER A 39 -13.77 -11.58 -7.74
C SER A 39 -14.06 -10.34 -8.59
N ALA A 40 -13.07 -9.45 -8.74
CA ALA A 40 -13.32 -8.11 -9.24
C ALA A 40 -12.60 -7.76 -10.55
N GLY A 41 -11.75 -8.65 -11.06
CA GLY A 41 -10.99 -8.45 -12.30
C GLY A 41 -9.97 -7.31 -12.20
N ALA A 42 -9.06 -7.23 -13.18
CA ALA A 42 -7.87 -6.37 -13.17
C ALA A 42 -8.12 -4.89 -12.80
N SER A 43 -9.34 -4.37 -13.02
CA SER A 43 -9.71 -2.99 -12.70
C SER A 43 -9.78 -2.68 -11.20
N ASN A 44 -10.16 -3.62 -10.33
CA ASN A 44 -10.24 -3.37 -8.88
C ASN A 44 -8.90 -3.61 -8.16
N VAL A 45 -8.02 -4.45 -8.72
CA VAL A 45 -6.67 -4.65 -8.17
C VAL A 45 -5.82 -3.39 -8.34
N MET A 46 -5.98 -2.67 -9.45
CA MET A 46 -5.38 -1.35 -9.61
C MET A 46 -5.83 -0.38 -8.52
N LEU A 47 -7.12 -0.38 -8.12
CA LEU A 47 -7.61 0.48 -7.04
C LEU A 47 -6.92 0.16 -5.70
N VAL A 48 -6.64 -1.12 -5.41
CA VAL A 48 -5.92 -1.52 -4.19
C VAL A 48 -4.52 -0.91 -4.17
N THR A 49 -3.77 -0.99 -5.28
CA THR A 49 -2.44 -0.36 -5.37
C THR A 49 -2.50 1.16 -5.22
N LEU A 50 -3.58 1.81 -5.67
CA LEU A 50 -3.79 3.25 -5.45
C LEU A 50 -4.09 3.58 -3.99
N LEU A 51 -4.78 2.67 -3.32
CA LEU A 51 -5.26 2.88 -1.97
C LEU A 51 -4.12 2.76 -0.94
N ILE A 52 -3.09 1.94 -1.22
CA ILE A 52 -1.93 1.73 -0.33
C ILE A 52 -1.31 3.04 0.18
N PRO A 53 -0.86 3.99 -0.66
CA PRO A 53 -0.25 5.22 -0.17
C PRO A 53 -1.23 6.10 0.62
N VAL A 54 -2.50 6.14 0.20
CA VAL A 54 -3.53 6.94 0.89
C VAL A 54 -3.83 6.37 2.28
N THR A 55 -3.99 5.06 2.40
CA THR A 55 -4.25 4.40 3.68
C THR A 55 -3.03 4.42 4.58
N ALA A 56 -1.81 4.29 4.05
CA ALA A 56 -0.58 4.42 4.83
C ALA A 56 -0.48 5.81 5.48
N VAL A 57 -0.71 6.88 4.72
CA VAL A 57 -0.71 8.26 5.26
C VAL A 57 -1.84 8.43 6.27
N ALA A 58 -3.07 8.03 5.93
CA ALA A 58 -4.21 8.15 6.84
C ALA A 58 -3.99 7.44 8.17
N LEU A 59 -3.44 6.21 8.15
CA LEU A 59 -3.13 5.46 9.36
C LEU A 59 -2.00 6.12 10.16
N GLY A 60 -0.96 6.65 9.51
CA GLY A 60 0.11 7.40 10.19
C GLY A 60 -0.41 8.61 10.96
N VAL A 61 -1.29 9.40 10.35
CA VAL A 61 -1.92 10.56 11.01
C VAL A 61 -2.86 10.14 12.14
N LEU A 62 -3.74 9.16 11.87
CA LEU A 62 -4.84 8.82 12.79
C LEU A 62 -4.40 7.94 13.96
N PHE A 63 -3.49 7.00 13.75
CA PHE A 63 -3.07 6.04 14.79
C PHE A 63 -1.75 6.40 15.46
N LEU A 64 -0.79 6.96 14.71
CA LEU A 64 0.53 7.28 15.24
C LEU A 64 0.57 8.69 15.87
N GLY A 65 -0.43 9.54 15.57
CA GLY A 65 -0.53 10.89 16.10
C GLY A 65 0.59 11.81 15.61
N GLU A 66 1.26 11.46 14.51
CA GLU A 66 2.33 12.26 13.95
C GLU A 66 1.80 13.63 13.51
N THR A 67 2.42 14.70 14.02
CA THR A 67 2.19 16.06 13.53
C THR A 67 2.74 16.17 12.12
N VAL A 68 1.84 16.01 11.15
CA VAL A 68 2.19 16.03 9.73
C VAL A 68 2.77 17.38 9.37
N HIS A 69 4.06 17.40 9.05
CA HIS A 69 4.69 18.62 8.62
C HIS A 69 4.27 18.94 7.17
N PRO A 70 4.21 20.22 6.75
CA PRO A 70 3.78 20.58 5.39
C PRO A 70 4.60 19.91 4.28
N ARG A 71 5.87 19.56 4.56
CA ARG A 71 6.75 18.79 3.65
C ARG A 71 6.29 17.35 3.42
N GLU A 72 5.74 16.69 4.43
CA GLU A 72 5.23 15.31 4.32
C GLU A 72 3.90 15.31 3.55
N LEU A 73 3.04 16.31 3.81
CA LEU A 73 1.85 16.56 2.99
C LEU A 73 2.20 16.85 1.53
N ALA A 74 3.23 17.65 1.28
CA ALA A 74 3.70 17.93 -0.07
C ALA A 74 4.22 16.65 -0.77
N GLY A 75 5.02 15.84 -0.06
CA GLY A 75 5.49 14.55 -0.57
C GLY A 75 4.34 13.58 -0.88
N ALA A 76 3.38 13.45 0.04
CA ALA A 76 2.19 12.64 -0.14
C ALA A 76 1.33 13.12 -1.31
N ALA A 77 1.17 14.44 -1.48
CA ALA A 77 0.45 15.03 -2.60
C ALA A 77 1.16 14.74 -3.94
N VAL A 78 2.49 14.88 -4.00
CA VAL A 78 3.27 14.55 -5.22
C VAL A 78 3.13 13.08 -5.59
N ILE A 79 3.23 12.16 -4.62
CA ILE A 79 3.05 10.73 -4.85
C ILE A 79 1.63 10.45 -5.34
N GLY A 80 0.61 11.01 -4.66
CA GLY A 80 -0.79 10.84 -5.04
C GLY A 80 -1.08 11.35 -6.46
N LEU A 81 -0.54 12.52 -6.83
CA LEU A 81 -0.67 13.09 -8.18
C LEU A 81 0.01 12.23 -9.24
N GLY A 82 1.23 11.75 -8.99
CA GLY A 82 1.94 10.85 -9.90
C GLY A 82 1.18 9.55 -10.11
N LEU A 83 0.60 9.01 -9.05
CA LEU A 83 -0.21 7.78 -9.09
C LEU A 83 -1.47 7.96 -9.94
N VAL A 84 -2.20 9.06 -9.76
CA VAL A 84 -3.39 9.41 -10.57
C VAL A 84 -3.03 9.59 -12.05
N PHE A 85 -1.86 10.16 -12.33
CA PHE A 85 -1.37 10.37 -13.70
C PHE A 85 -1.01 9.05 -14.39
N ILE A 86 -0.27 8.17 -13.71
CA ILE A 86 0.15 6.84 -14.23
C ILE A 86 -1.07 5.92 -14.45
N ASP A 87 -2.07 6.00 -13.57
CA ASP A 87 -3.22 5.09 -13.62
C ASP A 87 -4.12 5.30 -14.85
N GLY A 88 -3.96 6.40 -15.61
CA GLY A 88 -4.63 6.60 -16.91
C GLY A 88 -6.17 6.66 -16.85
N ARG A 89 -6.77 6.62 -15.66
CA ARG A 89 -8.23 6.72 -15.47
C ARG A 89 -8.76 8.12 -15.78
N LEU A 90 -7.92 9.15 -15.65
CA LEU A 90 -8.27 10.53 -15.98
C LEU A 90 -8.51 10.74 -17.49
N PRO A 91 -7.60 10.35 -18.43
CA PRO A 91 -7.85 10.53 -19.86
C PRO A 91 -9.07 9.74 -20.37
N ARG A 92 -9.43 8.63 -19.72
CA ARG A 92 -10.64 7.85 -20.06
C ARG A 92 -11.93 8.47 -19.53
N ARG A 93 -11.90 9.16 -18.38
CA ARG A 93 -13.05 9.91 -17.82
C ARG A 93 -13.21 11.32 -18.40
N LEU A 94 -12.12 11.94 -18.84
CA LEU A 94 -12.11 13.26 -19.48
C LEU A 94 -12.44 13.21 -20.98
N GLY A 95 -12.80 12.04 -21.53
CA GLY A 95 -13.23 11.91 -22.93
C GLY A 95 -12.13 12.16 -23.96
N LEU A 96 -10.86 12.19 -23.55
CA LEU A 96 -9.72 12.42 -24.44
C LEU A 96 -9.27 11.15 -25.19
N ALA A 97 -9.91 10.00 -24.90
CA ALA A 97 -9.79 8.80 -25.72
C ALA A 97 -10.49 9.04 -27.06
N GLY A 98 -9.77 9.65 -27.99
CA GLY A 98 -10.16 9.83 -29.37
C GLY A 98 -10.69 8.52 -29.96
N ARG A 99 -11.80 8.65 -30.68
CA ARG A 99 -12.52 7.59 -31.39
C ARG A 99 -11.51 6.70 -32.13
N PRO A 100 -11.57 5.35 -32.01
CA PRO A 100 -10.91 4.48 -32.96
C PRO A 100 -11.45 4.83 -34.35
N GLY A 101 -10.58 5.21 -35.28
CA GLY A 101 -10.93 5.39 -36.68
C GLY A 101 -11.44 4.09 -37.30
N PRO A 102 -12.22 4.18 -38.39
CA PRO A 102 -12.93 3.06 -39.01
C PRO A 102 -12.02 1.97 -39.57
#